data_AF-A0A7V7X4U5-F1
#
_entry.id   AF-A0A7V7X4U5-F1
#
_cell.length_a   1.000
_cell.length_b   1.000
_cell.length_c   1.000
_cell.angle_alpha   90.00
_cell.angle_beta   90.00
_cell.angle_gamma   90.00
#
_symmetry.space_group_name_H-M   'P 1'
#
loop_
_entity.id
_entity.type
_entity.pdbx_description
1 polymer ?
#
loop_
_entity_poly.entity_id
_entity_poly.type
_entity_poly.pdbx_seq_one_letter_code
_entity_poly.pdbx_strand_id
1 'polypeptide(L)'
;MTETTPTIPAHKVVKEYRVLYLESGLLAVLILHIIFVNFLPKMDTADISDLKRTDIVLEVNDIPQTRQALSVKGSPVKPVIPIASDITENILAEETDVRYGTEDGLLEIPAMPAPPGGKGKSEYFPAKLMVSKFPEYPAELQKQGVSGVIILQVKIDVTGKVIDHKVKLNTTKSSVLEKLSIETVYKCRYNPASDGKSPLVSWTDHRFEFLDKTVQ
;
A
#
# COMPACT_ATOMS: atom_id res chain seq x y z
N MET A 1 94.18 -2.21 5.05
CA MET A 1 93.04 -1.44 4.50
C MET A 1 91.98 -2.46 4.15
N THR A 2 91.07 -2.74 5.07
CA THR A 2 89.99 -3.72 4.86
C THR A 2 88.69 -2.95 4.79
N GLU A 3 88.14 -2.90 3.59
CA GLU A 3 86.87 -2.27 3.24
C GLU A 3 85.74 -3.00 3.96
N THR A 4 85.08 -2.30 4.89
CA THR A 4 83.94 -2.84 5.63
C THR A 4 82.68 -2.65 4.78
N THR A 5 82.36 -3.63 3.94
CA THR A 5 81.07 -3.70 3.25
C THR A 5 79.94 -3.77 4.29
N PRO A 6 78.98 -2.83 4.32
CA PRO A 6 77.86 -2.93 5.23
C PRO A 6 76.94 -4.07 4.80
N THR A 7 77.03 -5.22 5.47
CA THR A 7 76.11 -6.35 5.32
C THR A 7 74.74 -5.94 5.86
N ILE A 8 73.88 -5.45 4.97
CA ILE A 8 72.47 -5.14 5.27
C ILE A 8 71.74 -6.47 5.50
N PRO A 9 71.11 -6.69 6.67
CA PRO A 9 70.55 -7.99 7.00
C PRO A 9 69.33 -8.32 6.13
N ALA A 10 69.35 -9.49 5.48
CA ALA A 10 68.38 -9.93 4.46
C ALA A 10 66.90 -9.88 4.90
N HIS A 11 66.62 -10.02 6.20
CA HIS A 11 65.24 -9.96 6.72
C HIS A 11 64.63 -8.55 6.66
N LYS A 12 65.46 -7.50 6.73
CA LYS A 12 65.02 -6.11 6.69
C LYS A 12 64.59 -5.73 5.28
N VAL A 13 65.38 -6.17 4.31
CA VAL A 13 65.15 -6.03 2.86
C VAL A 13 63.82 -6.65 2.44
N VAL A 14 63.53 -7.89 2.85
CA VAL A 14 62.28 -8.59 2.49
C VAL A 14 61.05 -7.91 3.09
N LYS A 15 61.14 -7.39 4.33
CA LYS A 15 60.03 -6.68 4.98
C LYS A 15 59.72 -5.34 4.29
N GLU A 16 60.77 -4.62 3.90
CA GLU A 16 60.66 -3.31 3.23
C GLU A 16 60.05 -3.45 1.83
N TYR A 17 60.47 -4.46 1.06
CA TYR A 17 59.84 -4.78 -0.23
C TYR A 17 58.38 -5.22 -0.08
N ARG A 18 58.03 -6.01 0.94
CA ARG A 18 56.63 -6.43 1.17
C ARG A 18 55.70 -5.25 1.47
N VAL A 19 56.17 -4.28 2.26
CA VAL A 19 55.38 -3.06 2.55
C VAL A 19 55.24 -2.22 1.29
N LEU A 20 56.32 -2.05 0.52
CA LEU A 20 56.30 -1.33 -0.75
C LEU A 20 55.30 -1.94 -1.75
N TYR A 21 55.31 -3.26 -1.92
CA TYR A 21 54.38 -3.96 -2.82
C TYR A 21 52.92 -3.90 -2.32
N LEU A 22 52.70 -3.90 -1.00
CA LEU A 22 51.36 -3.81 -0.41
C LEU A 22 50.79 -2.39 -0.58
N GLU A 23 51.60 -1.35 -0.42
CA GLU A 23 51.22 0.05 -0.67
C GLU A 23 50.94 0.32 -2.16
N SER A 24 51.82 -0.17 -3.05
CA SER A 24 51.59 -0.05 -4.50
C SER A 24 50.39 -0.86 -4.96
N GLY A 25 50.14 -2.03 -4.36
CA GLY A 25 48.98 -2.86 -4.66
C GLY A 25 47.67 -2.20 -4.21
N LEU A 26 47.67 -1.58 -3.02
CA LEU A 26 46.53 -0.82 -2.52
C LEU A 26 46.19 0.36 -3.45
N LEU A 27 47.20 1.13 -3.87
CA LEU A 27 47.03 2.23 -4.81
C LEU A 27 46.52 1.74 -6.18
N ALA A 28 47.05 0.64 -6.71
CA ALA A 28 46.63 0.09 -7.98
C ALA A 28 45.16 -0.36 -7.96
N VAL A 29 44.71 -1.03 -6.88
CA VAL A 29 43.31 -1.44 -6.72
C VAL A 29 42.38 -0.24 -6.54
N LEU A 30 42.80 0.78 -5.79
CA LEU A 30 42.04 2.02 -5.62
C LEU A 30 41.84 2.75 -6.96
N ILE A 31 42.90 2.89 -7.76
CA ILE A 31 42.86 3.52 -9.08
C ILE A 31 41.98 2.71 -10.02
N LEU A 32 42.11 1.38 -10.04
CA LEU A 32 41.27 0.49 -10.85
C LEU A 32 39.79 0.62 -10.47
N HIS A 33 39.47 0.74 -9.19
CA HIS A 33 38.10 0.95 -8.71
C HIS A 33 37.55 2.31 -9.12
N ILE A 34 38.34 3.37 -9.01
CA ILE A 34 37.95 4.72 -9.45
C ILE A 34 37.67 4.71 -10.95
N ILE A 35 38.54 4.09 -11.76
CA ILE A 35 38.32 3.95 -13.20
C ILE A 35 37.04 3.14 -13.46
N PHE A 36 36.85 2.01 -12.77
CA PHE A 36 35.65 1.19 -12.94
C PHE A 36 34.36 1.97 -12.62
N VAL A 37 34.32 2.74 -11.54
CA VAL A 37 33.15 3.56 -11.15
C VAL A 37 32.88 4.68 -12.15
N ASN A 38 33.93 5.28 -12.74
CA ASN A 38 33.76 6.34 -13.75
C ASN A 38 33.47 5.80 -15.16
N PHE A 39 33.93 4.58 -15.46
CA PHE A 39 33.78 3.94 -16.77
C PHE A 39 32.56 3.03 -16.85
N LEU A 40 31.94 2.69 -15.71
CA LEU A 40 30.56 2.25 -15.71
C LEU A 40 29.73 3.38 -16.34
N PRO A 41 29.10 3.15 -17.50
CA PRO A 41 28.14 4.11 -18.00
C PRO A 41 27.17 4.36 -16.86
N LYS A 42 26.90 5.64 -16.54
CA LYS A 42 25.84 6.00 -15.61
C LYS A 42 24.65 5.17 -16.06
N MET A 43 24.27 4.17 -15.28
CA MET A 43 23.06 3.43 -15.56
C MET A 43 22.00 4.50 -15.52
N ASP A 44 21.52 4.91 -16.69
CA ASP A 44 20.39 5.81 -16.81
C ASP A 44 19.36 5.18 -15.91
N THR A 45 19.05 5.87 -14.80
CA THR A 45 17.88 5.59 -14.00
C THR A 45 16.76 5.61 -15.01
N ALA A 46 16.34 4.42 -15.44
CA ALA A 46 15.45 4.24 -16.57
C ALA A 46 14.32 5.23 -16.37
N ASP A 47 14.29 6.24 -17.24
CA ASP A 47 13.41 7.37 -17.09
C ASP A 47 12.00 6.80 -17.14
N ILE A 48 11.32 6.80 -16.00
CA ILE A 48 9.96 6.25 -15.89
C ILE A 48 8.99 7.09 -16.75
N SER A 49 9.47 8.23 -17.28
CA SER A 49 8.83 9.02 -18.34
C SER A 49 8.66 8.28 -19.67
N ASP A 50 9.50 7.27 -19.97
CA ASP A 50 9.44 6.45 -21.19
C ASP A 50 8.55 5.21 -21.07
N LEU A 51 7.73 5.12 -20.01
CA LEU A 51 6.46 4.42 -20.12
C LEU A 51 5.57 5.25 -21.05
N LYS A 52 5.86 5.13 -22.36
CA LYS A 52 5.06 5.58 -23.47
C LYS A 52 3.63 5.23 -23.11
N ARG A 53 2.87 6.26 -22.74
CA ARG A 53 1.41 6.26 -22.73
C ARG A 53 1.05 5.57 -24.02
N THR A 54 0.62 4.31 -23.94
CA THR A 54 -0.07 3.71 -25.07
C THR A 54 -1.28 4.61 -25.21
N ASP A 55 -1.20 5.58 -26.12
CA ASP A 55 -2.35 6.34 -26.56
C ASP A 55 -3.28 5.28 -27.14
N ILE A 56 -4.16 4.78 -26.30
CA ILE A 56 -5.31 4.01 -26.72
C ILE A 56 -6.14 5.06 -27.47
N VAL A 57 -5.83 5.24 -28.75
CA VAL A 57 -6.69 5.95 -29.69
C VAL A 57 -7.94 5.07 -29.77
N LEU A 58 -8.90 5.32 -28.89
CA LEU A 58 -10.24 4.84 -29.08
C LEU A 58 -10.74 5.53 -30.35
N GLU A 59 -10.69 4.81 -31.46
CA GLU A 59 -11.45 5.15 -32.65
C GLU A 59 -12.94 5.01 -32.25
N VAL A 60 -13.54 6.14 -31.87
CA VAL A 60 -14.96 6.24 -31.51
C VAL A 60 -15.74 6.08 -32.81
N ASN A 61 -15.93 4.85 -33.24
CA ASN A 61 -16.94 4.53 -34.24
C ASN A 61 -18.30 4.83 -33.61
N ASP A 62 -19.15 5.59 -34.32
CA ASP A 62 -20.39 6.20 -33.82
C ASP A 62 -21.22 5.25 -32.94
N ILE A 63 -21.00 5.35 -31.62
CA ILE A 63 -21.87 4.72 -30.63
C ILE A 63 -23.13 5.57 -30.69
N PRO A 64 -24.31 5.02 -31.04
CA PRO A 64 -25.53 5.82 -31.03
C PRO A 64 -25.69 6.38 -29.61
N GLN A 65 -25.92 7.69 -29.50
CA GLN A 65 -26.14 8.30 -28.18
C GLN A 65 -27.30 7.58 -27.50
N THR A 66 -27.01 6.73 -26.53
CA THR A 66 -28.02 6.21 -25.62
C THR A 66 -28.44 7.37 -24.74
N ARG A 67 -29.42 8.13 -25.22
CA ARG A 67 -30.27 8.91 -24.34
C ARG A 67 -30.98 7.88 -23.47
N GLN A 68 -30.46 7.65 -22.27
CA GLN A 68 -31.30 7.18 -21.18
C GLN A 68 -32.38 8.26 -21.05
N ALA A 69 -33.49 8.08 -21.76
CA ALA A 69 -34.71 8.77 -21.40
C ALA A 69 -34.85 8.46 -19.91
N LEU A 70 -34.77 9.49 -19.06
CA LEU A 70 -35.31 9.37 -17.72
C LEU A 70 -36.75 8.91 -17.94
N SER A 71 -36.97 7.60 -17.88
CA SER A 71 -38.29 7.09 -17.60
C SER A 71 -38.51 7.54 -16.18
N VAL A 72 -39.07 8.74 -16.05
CA VAL A 72 -39.77 9.17 -14.86
C VAL A 72 -41.02 8.30 -14.81
N LYS A 73 -40.83 6.99 -14.66
CA LYS A 73 -41.87 6.15 -14.09
C LYS A 73 -41.94 6.68 -12.67
N GLY A 74 -42.96 7.52 -12.43
CA GLY A 74 -43.16 8.18 -11.15
C GLY A 74 -42.91 7.19 -10.03
N SER A 75 -42.18 7.62 -8.99
CA SER A 75 -41.91 6.74 -7.85
C SER A 75 -43.22 6.10 -7.41
N PRO A 76 -43.29 4.77 -7.24
CA PRO A 76 -44.51 4.10 -6.83
C PRO A 76 -45.03 4.78 -5.57
N VAL A 77 -46.31 5.16 -5.57
CA VAL A 77 -46.94 5.80 -4.41
C VAL A 77 -46.76 4.86 -3.23
N LYS A 78 -46.06 5.34 -2.20
CA LYS A 78 -45.88 4.57 -0.97
C LYS A 78 -47.29 4.30 -0.41
N PRO A 79 -47.68 3.03 -0.20
CA PRO A 79 -48.98 2.73 0.38
C PRO A 79 -49.04 3.34 1.79
N VAL A 80 -50.04 4.17 2.05
CA VAL A 80 -50.29 4.71 3.38
C VAL A 80 -50.99 3.62 4.16
N ILE A 81 -50.29 3.06 5.14
CA ILE A 81 -50.87 2.14 6.11
C ILE A 81 -51.81 2.98 7.00
N PRO A 82 -53.11 2.69 7.07
CA PRO A 82 -53.98 3.39 7.99
C PRO A 82 -53.56 3.05 9.42
N ILE A 83 -53.13 4.06 10.17
CA ILE A 83 -52.92 3.93 11.60
C ILE A 83 -54.31 3.93 12.22
N ALA A 84 -54.75 2.77 12.72
CA ALA A 84 -56.01 2.64 13.43
C ALA A 84 -56.03 3.59 14.63
N SER A 85 -56.77 4.69 14.49
CA SER A 85 -57.20 5.51 15.61
C SER A 85 -58.57 4.98 16.02
N ASP A 86 -58.67 4.55 17.28
CA ASP A 86 -59.89 4.19 18.02
C ASP A 86 -61.00 3.46 17.25
N ILE A 87 -61.06 2.14 17.44
CA ILE A 87 -62.33 1.41 17.37
C ILE A 87 -62.73 1.02 18.80
N THR A 88 -63.43 1.94 19.47
CA THR A 88 -64.46 1.51 20.42
C THR A 88 -65.63 1.01 19.60
N GLU A 89 -65.96 -0.26 19.84
CA GLU A 89 -67.21 -0.95 19.54
C GLU A 89 -67.50 -1.34 18.09
N ASN A 90 -67.29 -2.64 17.87
CA ASN A 90 -68.23 -3.55 17.22
C ASN A 90 -68.51 -3.33 15.73
N ILE A 91 -67.71 -3.97 14.86
CA ILE A 91 -68.21 -4.80 13.76
C ILE A 91 -67.20 -5.95 13.56
N LEU A 92 -67.60 -7.11 14.07
CA LEU A 92 -67.51 -8.45 13.46
C LEU A 92 -66.37 -8.68 12.45
N ALA A 93 -65.33 -9.39 12.88
CA ALA A 93 -64.37 -10.04 11.99
C ALA A 93 -65.10 -11.14 11.19
N GLU A 94 -65.43 -10.85 9.93
CA GLU A 94 -65.74 -11.88 8.95
C GLU A 94 -64.41 -12.40 8.41
N GLU A 95 -64.02 -13.58 8.87
CA GLU A 95 -62.82 -14.30 8.47
C GLU A 95 -62.85 -14.54 6.94
N THR A 96 -61.97 -13.89 6.19
CA THR A 96 -61.66 -14.32 4.83
C THR A 96 -60.76 -15.56 4.89
N ASP A 97 -61.39 -16.73 4.83
CA ASP A 97 -60.75 -18.04 4.67
C ASP A 97 -59.96 -18.09 3.36
N VAL A 98 -58.64 -17.85 3.46
CA VAL A 98 -57.71 -18.14 2.36
C VAL A 98 -57.53 -19.65 2.30
N ARG A 99 -58.37 -20.31 1.49
CA ARG A 99 -58.30 -21.74 1.19
C ARG A 99 -56.96 -22.07 0.53
N TYR A 100 -56.02 -22.61 1.30
CA TYR A 100 -54.88 -23.34 0.76
C TYR A 100 -55.39 -24.70 0.27
N GLY A 101 -55.74 -24.76 -1.01
CA GLY A 101 -56.03 -26.02 -1.69
C GLY A 101 -54.82 -26.92 -1.65
N THR A 102 -54.88 -27.97 -0.83
CA THR A 102 -54.05 -29.16 -0.93
C THR A 102 -54.85 -30.18 -1.72
N GLU A 103 -54.55 -30.34 -3.00
CA GLU A 103 -54.69 -31.63 -3.70
C GLU A 103 -54.07 -31.52 -5.10
N ASP A 104 -53.10 -32.42 -5.31
CA ASP A 104 -52.78 -33.04 -6.60
C ASP A 104 -52.07 -32.18 -7.66
N GLY A 105 -50.88 -31.71 -7.30
CA GLY A 105 -49.96 -31.10 -8.25
C GLY A 105 -48.56 -30.98 -7.69
N LEU A 106 -47.96 -32.08 -7.24
CA LEU A 106 -46.51 -32.15 -7.07
C LEU A 106 -45.88 -31.90 -8.44
N LEU A 107 -45.66 -30.63 -8.78
CA LEU A 107 -44.55 -30.30 -9.65
C LEU A 107 -43.31 -30.69 -8.85
N GLU A 108 -42.82 -31.91 -9.09
CA GLU A 108 -41.47 -32.29 -8.71
C GLU A 108 -40.56 -31.24 -9.32
N ILE A 109 -40.21 -30.23 -8.52
CA ILE A 109 -39.16 -29.29 -8.85
C ILE A 109 -37.91 -30.17 -8.89
N PRO A 110 -37.33 -30.45 -10.07
CA PRO A 110 -36.17 -31.32 -10.14
C PRO A 110 -35.12 -30.70 -9.23
N ALA A 111 -34.60 -31.48 -8.28
CA ALA A 111 -33.56 -31.01 -7.38
C ALA A 111 -32.42 -30.44 -8.23
N MET A 112 -32.24 -29.12 -8.19
CA MET A 112 -31.13 -28.50 -8.90
C MET A 112 -29.85 -29.16 -8.41
N PRO A 113 -28.92 -29.55 -9.31
CA PRO A 113 -27.63 -30.05 -8.88
C PRO A 113 -27.03 -29.03 -7.90
N ALA A 114 -26.64 -29.49 -6.71
CA ALA A 114 -26.04 -28.63 -5.71
C ALA A 114 -24.90 -27.83 -6.37
N PRO A 115 -24.84 -26.50 -6.18
CA PRO A 115 -23.75 -25.70 -6.72
C PRO A 115 -22.42 -26.37 -6.34
N PRO A 116 -21.48 -26.58 -7.28
CA PRO A 116 -20.20 -27.18 -6.96
C PRO A 116 -19.59 -26.39 -5.81
N GLY A 117 -19.30 -27.07 -4.70
CA GLY A 117 -18.94 -26.48 -3.41
C GLY A 117 -17.96 -25.32 -3.54
N GLY A 118 -18.51 -24.12 -3.67
CA GLY A 118 -17.74 -22.90 -3.65
C GLY A 118 -17.21 -22.78 -2.24
N LYS A 119 -15.90 -22.89 -2.07
CA LYS A 119 -15.23 -22.46 -0.84
C LYS A 119 -15.76 -21.05 -0.57
N GLY A 120 -16.59 -20.90 0.48
CA GLY A 120 -17.24 -19.64 0.79
C GLY A 120 -16.19 -18.53 0.76
N LYS A 121 -16.53 -17.40 0.13
CA LYS A 121 -15.66 -16.23 0.05
C LYS A 121 -15.13 -15.97 1.45
N SER A 122 -13.83 -16.19 1.67
CA SER A 122 -13.21 -15.82 2.92
C SER A 122 -13.35 -14.32 3.05
N GLU A 123 -13.86 -13.88 4.19
CA GLU A 123 -14.16 -12.48 4.45
C GLU A 123 -12.82 -11.79 4.73
N TYR A 124 -12.32 -11.04 3.74
CA TYR A 124 -11.05 -10.35 3.84
C TYR A 124 -11.18 -9.09 4.69
N PHE A 125 -10.53 -9.09 5.85
CA PHE A 125 -10.40 -7.95 6.74
C PHE A 125 -9.05 -7.27 6.49
N PRO A 126 -9.04 -5.99 6.04
CA PRO A 126 -7.80 -5.26 5.82
C PRO A 126 -7.09 -4.95 7.15
N ALA A 127 -5.77 -4.73 7.08
CA ALA A 127 -5.00 -4.36 8.26
C ALA A 127 -5.45 -2.99 8.79
N LYS A 128 -5.66 -2.90 10.10
CA LYS A 128 -6.18 -1.69 10.77
C LYS A 128 -5.12 -1.10 11.67
N LEU A 129 -4.91 0.21 11.61
CA LEU A 129 -4.02 0.90 12.53
C LEU A 129 -4.57 0.82 13.96
N MET A 130 -3.77 0.33 14.90
CA MET A 130 -4.16 0.21 16.32
C MET A 130 -3.57 1.35 17.13
N VAL A 131 -2.26 1.59 16.99
CA VAL A 131 -1.56 2.69 17.67
C VAL A 131 -0.89 3.54 16.61
N SER A 132 -1.43 4.75 16.43
CA SER A 132 -0.80 5.79 15.61
C SER A 132 0.19 6.58 16.45
N LYS A 133 1.42 6.70 15.99
CA LYS A 133 2.34 7.74 16.45
C LYS A 133 2.52 8.76 15.34
N PHE A 134 2.56 10.03 15.71
CA PHE A 134 2.88 11.10 14.79
C PHE A 134 4.38 11.40 14.82
N PRO A 135 5.00 11.66 13.66
CA PRO A 135 6.39 12.07 13.57
C PRO A 135 6.56 13.43 14.23
N GLU A 136 7.64 13.59 14.98
CA GLU A 136 8.02 14.89 15.53
C GLU A 136 8.46 15.80 14.39
N TYR A 137 7.90 17.01 14.34
CA TYR A 137 8.20 17.97 13.28
C TYR A 137 9.34 18.89 13.77
N PRO A 138 10.55 18.83 13.18
CA PRO A 138 11.68 19.66 13.58
C PRO A 138 11.38 21.16 13.51
N ALA A 139 11.86 21.91 14.49
CA ALA A 139 11.61 23.35 14.59
C ALA A 139 12.21 24.14 13.42
N GLU A 140 13.32 23.68 12.84
CA GLU A 140 13.96 24.30 11.67
C GLU A 140 13.04 24.26 10.46
N LEU A 141 12.37 23.13 10.23
CA LEU A 141 11.49 22.93 9.08
C LEU A 141 10.14 23.65 9.26
N GLN A 142 9.65 23.72 10.50
CA GLN A 142 8.49 24.55 10.84
C GLN A 142 8.77 26.03 10.53
N LYS A 143 9.94 26.55 10.94
CA LYS A 143 10.35 27.94 10.63
C LYS A 143 10.51 28.19 9.13
N GLN A 144 10.85 27.17 8.35
CA GLN A 144 10.94 27.24 6.90
C GLN A 144 9.59 27.09 6.19
N GLY A 145 8.49 26.85 6.92
CA GLY A 145 7.14 26.71 6.36
C GLY A 145 6.95 25.44 5.50
N VAL A 146 7.76 24.40 5.74
CA VAL A 146 7.82 23.21 4.89
C VAL A 146 6.66 22.25 5.21
N SER A 147 5.49 22.51 4.63
CA SER A 147 4.28 21.71 4.82
C SER A 147 4.06 20.69 3.70
N GLY A 148 3.27 19.64 3.99
CA GLY A 148 2.87 18.68 2.97
C GLY A 148 2.38 17.35 3.51
N VAL A 149 2.18 16.40 2.60
CA VAL A 149 1.67 15.05 2.90
C VAL A 149 2.68 14.01 2.42
N ILE A 150 2.95 13.02 3.27
CA ILE A 150 3.78 11.87 2.96
C ILE A 150 2.92 10.62 3.06
N ILE A 151 2.87 9.82 2.00
CA ILE A 151 2.15 8.54 1.96
C ILE A 151 3.18 7.41 1.89
N LEU A 152 3.24 6.61 2.95
CA LEU A 152 4.09 5.45 3.08
C LEU A 152 3.25 4.19 2.92
N GLN A 153 3.63 3.33 1.98
CA GLN A 153 3.08 2.00 1.85
C GLN A 153 3.89 1.05 2.73
N VAL A 154 3.25 0.38 3.68
CA VAL A 154 3.90 -0.43 4.70
C VAL A 154 3.40 -1.86 4.66
N LYS A 155 4.34 -2.80 4.74
CA LYS A 155 4.07 -4.23 4.79
C LYS A 155 3.94 -4.65 6.25
N ILE A 156 2.78 -5.18 6.61
CA ILE A 156 2.45 -5.56 7.97
C ILE A 156 2.53 -7.08 8.09
N ASP A 157 3.30 -7.56 9.06
CA ASP A 157 3.43 -8.98 9.38
C ASP A 157 2.20 -9.53 10.10
N VAL A 158 2.09 -10.86 10.22
CA VAL A 158 1.04 -11.56 10.98
C VAL A 158 1.00 -11.16 12.46
N THR A 159 2.07 -10.60 13.01
CA THR A 159 2.11 -10.08 14.38
C THR A 159 1.70 -8.61 14.49
N GLY A 160 1.38 -7.93 13.38
CA GLY A 160 1.05 -6.51 13.38
C GLY A 160 2.24 -5.55 13.45
N LYS A 161 3.45 -6.04 13.16
CA LYS A 161 4.69 -5.24 13.04
C LYS A 161 4.95 -4.90 11.58
N VAL A 162 5.58 -3.75 11.35
CA VAL A 162 6.02 -3.36 10.00
C VAL A 162 7.33 -4.07 9.66
N ILE A 163 7.34 -4.81 8.57
CA ILE A 163 8.50 -5.58 8.07
C ILE A 163 9.21 -4.84 6.93
N ASP A 164 8.45 -4.11 6.13
CA ASP A 164 8.97 -3.42 4.95
C ASP A 164 8.19 -2.13 4.70
N HIS A 165 8.80 -1.17 3.99
CA HIS A 165 8.22 0.13 3.70
C HIS A 165 8.62 0.62 2.30
N LYS A 166 7.70 1.33 1.66
CA LYS A 166 7.91 1.97 0.37
C LYS A 166 7.29 3.36 0.37
N VAL A 167 8.03 4.35 -0.10
CA VAL A 167 7.54 5.72 -0.25
C VAL A 167 6.70 5.80 -1.52
N LYS A 168 5.40 6.10 -1.38
CA LYS A 168 4.47 6.20 -2.52
C LYS A 168 4.35 7.64 -3.01
N LEU A 169 4.29 8.59 -2.08
CA LEU A 169 4.18 10.01 -2.38
C LEU A 169 4.89 10.83 -1.30
N ASN A 170 5.72 11.78 -1.72
CA ASN A 170 6.32 12.79 -0.85
C ASN A 170 6.06 14.17 -1.47
N THR A 171 5.02 14.87 -0.99
CA THR A 171 4.68 16.23 -1.46
C THR A 171 5.62 17.28 -0.88
N THR A 172 6.23 17.00 0.28
CA THR A 172 7.02 17.96 1.04
C THR A 172 8.42 18.18 0.45
N LYS A 173 8.90 17.27 -0.41
CA LYS A 173 10.24 17.32 -1.06
C LYS A 173 11.43 17.43 -0.11
N SER A 174 11.23 17.19 1.19
CA SER A 174 12.27 17.20 2.22
C SER A 174 12.63 15.77 2.62
N SER A 175 13.91 15.44 2.54
CA SER A 175 14.43 14.13 2.97
C SER A 175 14.32 13.93 4.49
N VAL A 176 14.35 15.01 5.27
CA VAL A 176 14.30 14.95 6.74
C VAL A 176 12.94 14.45 7.23
N LEU A 177 11.85 15.01 6.69
CA LEU A 177 10.48 14.60 7.06
C LEU A 177 10.15 13.20 6.58
N GLU A 178 10.71 12.79 5.44
CA GLU A 178 10.60 11.41 4.96
C GLU A 178 11.21 10.42 5.95
N LYS A 179 12.45 10.66 6.40
CA LYS A 179 13.13 9.82 7.39
C LYS A 179 12.36 9.74 8.71
N LEU A 180 11.87 10.87 9.21
CA LEU A 180 11.05 10.93 10.43
C LEU A 180 9.76 10.11 10.28
N SER A 181 9.11 10.18 9.13
CA SER A 181 7.91 9.41 8.83
C SER A 181 8.22 7.91 8.84
N ILE A 182 9.33 7.49 8.22
CA ILE A 182 9.78 6.10 8.19
C ILE A 182 10.06 5.60 9.62
N GLU A 183 10.82 6.35 10.42
CA GLU A 183 11.13 5.97 11.80
C GLU A 183 9.85 5.84 12.65
N THR A 184 8.89 6.73 12.44
CA THR A 184 7.62 6.74 13.16
C THR A 184 6.76 5.53 12.81
N VAL A 185 6.71 5.14 11.54
CA VAL A 185 6.01 3.95 11.08
C VAL A 185 6.45 2.69 11.82
N TYR A 186 7.75 2.53 12.07
CA TYR A 186 8.25 1.36 12.81
C TYR A 186 7.82 1.36 14.28
N LYS A 187 7.51 2.53 14.84
CA LYS A 187 6.98 2.69 16.21
C LYS A 187 5.47 2.49 16.28
N CYS A 188 4.76 2.50 15.15
CA CYS A 188 3.34 2.21 15.08
C CYS A 188 3.04 0.72 15.29
N ARG A 189 1.80 0.42 15.69
CA ARG A 189 1.27 -0.95 15.80
C ARG A 189 0.00 -1.08 14.98
N TYR A 190 -0.08 -2.17 14.24
CA TYR A 190 -1.18 -2.48 13.35
C TYR A 190 -1.84 -3.78 13.78
N ASN A 191 -3.14 -3.90 13.59
CA ASN A 191 -3.81 -5.19 13.57
C ASN A 191 -3.59 -5.78 12.16
N PRO A 192 -2.98 -6.99 12.04
CA PRO A 192 -2.74 -7.62 10.75
C PRO A 192 -4.03 -7.79 9.95
N ALA A 193 -3.90 -7.89 8.62
CA ALA A 193 -5.01 -8.31 7.79
C ALA A 193 -5.39 -9.76 8.14
N SER A 194 -6.66 -10.12 8.01
CA SER A 194 -7.13 -11.48 8.31
C SER A 194 -8.13 -11.91 7.26
N ASP A 195 -8.02 -13.15 6.79
CA ASP A 195 -8.97 -13.74 5.84
C ASP A 195 -10.11 -14.48 6.57
N GLY A 196 -10.51 -13.94 7.72
CA GLY A 196 -11.51 -14.50 8.64
C GLY A 196 -11.01 -15.66 9.52
N LYS A 197 -10.03 -16.45 9.06
CA LYS A 197 -9.47 -17.60 9.81
C LYS A 197 -8.00 -17.46 10.21
N SER A 198 -7.20 -16.75 9.42
CA SER A 198 -5.76 -16.66 9.61
C SER A 198 -5.25 -15.24 9.34
N PRO A 199 -4.27 -14.75 10.13
CA PRO A 199 -3.61 -13.50 9.85
C PRO A 199 -2.79 -13.62 8.56
N LEU A 200 -2.85 -12.58 7.72
CA LEU A 200 -2.20 -12.49 6.42
C LEU A 200 -1.29 -11.26 6.39
N VAL A 201 -0.15 -11.42 5.73
CA VAL A 201 0.76 -10.31 5.43
C VAL A 201 0.14 -9.44 4.35
N SER A 202 -0.06 -8.16 4.65
CA SER A 202 -0.71 -7.23 3.73
C SER A 202 0.00 -5.89 3.65
N TRP A 203 -0.13 -5.24 2.50
CA TRP A 203 0.35 -3.88 2.28
C TRP A 203 -0.77 -2.90 2.62
N THR A 204 -0.43 -1.83 3.35
CA THR A 204 -1.37 -0.78 3.72
C THR A 204 -0.74 0.58 3.53
N ASP A 205 -1.52 1.53 3.04
CA ASP A 205 -1.07 2.90 2.85
C ASP A 205 -1.31 3.68 4.16
N HIS A 206 -0.26 4.31 4.67
CA HIS A 206 -0.28 5.15 5.86
C HIS A 206 0.10 6.58 5.50
N ARG A 207 -0.75 7.53 5.88
CA ARG A 207 -0.61 8.94 5.52
C ARG A 207 -0.15 9.76 6.72
N PHE A 208 0.90 10.54 6.54
CA PHE A 208 1.34 11.58 7.47
C PHE A 208 1.07 12.96 6.87
N GLU A 209 0.47 13.84 7.66
CA GLU A 209 0.19 15.22 7.28
C GLU A 209 1.01 16.15 8.17
N PHE A 210 1.85 16.99 7.53
CA PHE A 210 2.66 18.01 8.18
C PHE A 210 2.04 19.37 7.90
N LEU A 211 1.28 19.85 8.89
CA LEU A 211 0.62 21.15 8.84
C LEU A 211 1.55 22.22 9.43
N ASP A 212 1.63 23.36 8.77
CA ASP A 212 2.31 24.52 9.33
C ASP A 212 1.38 25.21 10.35
N LYS A 213 1.86 25.44 11.57
CA LYS A 213 1.06 26.05 12.64
C LYS A 213 1.01 27.57 12.56
N THR A 214 1.72 28.18 11.62
CA THR A 214 1.81 29.65 11.46
C THR A 214 0.56 30.28 10.81
N VAL A 215 -0.47 29.49 10.52
CA VAL A 215 -1.77 29.96 10.00
C VAL A 215 -2.89 29.56 10.97
N GLN A 216 -2.88 30.13 12.17
CA GLN A 216 -4.06 30.27 13.05
C GLN A 216 -4.01 31.62 13.76
#